data_AF-A0A3D5I2G2-F1
#
_entry.id   AF-A0A3D5I2G2-F1
#
_cell.length_a   1.000
_cell.length_b   1.000
_cell.length_c   1.000
_cell.angle_alpha   90.00
_cell.angle_beta   90.00
_cell.angle_gamma   90.00
#
_symmetry.space_group_name_H-M   'P 1'
#
loop_
_entity.id
_entity.type
_entity.pdbx_description
1 polymer ?
#
loop_
_entity_poly.entity_id
_entity_poly.type
_entity_poly.pdbx_seq_one_letter_code
_entity_poly.pdbx_strand_id
1 'polypeptide(L)'
;MALQWWPLLQGQAAAGPWPLLVVVHGHGGGAVPAVLQSLLDELAQARGAAVWVQALTAEPVELPPRQKLLLVPLLLTPGSHVRVDVPAIRQRLRGLGHHVMALPFLGAWQPWLQHLRQLGCEAERQVVVHHPLRPGIADRYLHVLSQELGLPLRSADTCDAELDRVLPLALAPNRMTAHLSAQQEGGLALLEQPATRQFLFELLLDLP
;
A
#
# COMPACT_ATOMS: atom_id res chain seq x y z
N MET A 1 -11.79 16.43 0.27
CA MET A 1 -12.18 16.64 -1.15
C MET A 1 -12.63 15.28 -1.68
N ALA A 2 -13.83 14.86 -1.26
CA ALA A 2 -14.15 13.46 -1.01
C ALA A 2 -14.62 12.67 -2.26
N LEU A 3 -14.22 11.39 -2.33
CA LEU A 3 -14.88 10.26 -3.02
C LEU A 3 -15.00 10.27 -4.57
N GLN A 4 -14.44 11.25 -5.28
CA GLN A 4 -14.57 11.27 -6.76
C GLN A 4 -13.82 10.13 -7.49
N TRP A 5 -12.87 9.47 -6.83
CA TRP A 5 -12.02 8.47 -7.48
C TRP A 5 -12.51 7.03 -7.32
N TRP A 6 -13.70 6.85 -6.74
CA TRP A 6 -14.33 5.54 -6.62
C TRP A 6 -15.80 5.51 -7.05
N PRO A 7 -16.08 5.68 -8.35
CA PRO A 7 -17.45 5.79 -8.86
C PRO A 7 -18.33 4.58 -8.49
N LEU A 8 -17.75 3.39 -8.29
CA LEU A 8 -18.48 2.19 -7.87
C LEU A 8 -18.86 2.16 -6.38
N LEU A 9 -18.30 3.05 -5.57
CA LEU A 9 -18.52 3.11 -4.12
C LEU A 9 -19.46 4.26 -3.71
N GLN A 10 -19.70 5.23 -4.59
CA GLN A 10 -20.51 6.42 -4.30
C GLN A 10 -21.95 6.08 -3.88
N GLY A 11 -22.55 5.02 -4.46
CA GLY A 11 -23.89 4.56 -4.07
C GLY A 11 -23.95 3.80 -2.74
N GLN A 12 -22.81 3.40 -2.19
CA GLN A 12 -22.74 2.58 -0.97
C GLN A 12 -22.31 3.36 0.27
N ALA A 13 -21.74 4.56 0.08
CA ALA A 13 -21.34 5.48 1.14
C ALA A 13 -22.51 6.05 1.97
N ALA A 14 -23.76 5.97 1.46
CA ALA A 14 -24.95 6.45 2.16
C ALA A 14 -25.29 5.67 3.44
N ALA A 15 -24.70 4.48 3.66
CA ALA A 15 -24.98 3.61 4.80
C ALA A 15 -23.98 3.75 5.97
N GLY A 16 -23.05 4.72 5.91
CA GLY A 16 -21.96 4.86 6.88
C GLY A 16 -20.72 4.01 6.54
N PRO A 17 -19.61 4.21 7.27
CA PRO A 17 -18.31 3.62 6.95
C PRO A 17 -18.33 2.09 7.07
N TRP A 18 -17.82 1.39 6.06
CA TRP A 18 -17.68 -0.05 6.12
C TRP A 18 -16.44 -0.44 6.91
N PRO A 19 -16.49 -1.57 7.63
CA PRO A 19 -15.30 -2.20 8.15
C PRO A 19 -14.25 -2.46 7.05
N LEU A 20 -12.98 -2.27 7.42
CA LEU A 20 -11.85 -2.55 6.55
C LEU A 20 -11.19 -3.85 6.97
N LEU A 21 -10.85 -4.70 6.00
CA LEU A 21 -9.77 -5.66 6.13
C LEU A 21 -8.58 -5.16 5.31
N VAL A 22 -7.60 -4.60 6.01
CA VAL A 22 -6.38 -4.07 5.42
C VAL A 22 -5.38 -5.21 5.24
N VAL A 23 -4.96 -5.43 4.00
CA VAL A 23 -3.98 -6.47 3.65
C VAL A 23 -2.61 -5.85 3.51
N VAL A 24 -1.64 -6.36 4.27
CA VAL A 24 -0.24 -5.89 4.29
C VAL A 24 0.68 -7.08 4.05
N HIS A 25 1.89 -6.85 3.56
CA HIS A 25 2.84 -7.96 3.36
C HIS A 25 3.19 -8.65 4.69
N GLY A 26 3.51 -7.86 5.73
CA GLY A 26 4.00 -8.36 7.02
C GLY A 26 5.45 -8.84 6.94
N HIS A 27 5.98 -9.25 8.09
CA HIS A 27 7.29 -9.89 8.24
C HIS A 27 7.11 -11.34 8.71
N GLY A 28 8.21 -12.08 8.93
CA GLY A 28 8.15 -13.44 9.48
C GLY A 28 7.26 -13.53 10.73
N GLY A 29 6.39 -14.54 10.78
CA GLY A 29 5.42 -14.71 11.87
C GLY A 29 4.24 -13.74 11.85
N GLY A 30 4.00 -13.02 10.74
CA GLY A 30 2.86 -12.12 10.61
C GLY A 30 3.07 -10.71 11.16
N ALA A 31 4.27 -10.38 11.63
CA ALA A 31 4.53 -9.09 12.28
C ALA A 31 4.31 -7.90 11.33
N VAL A 32 3.51 -6.93 11.76
CA VAL A 32 3.24 -5.69 11.03
C VAL A 32 4.28 -4.63 11.44
N PRO A 33 4.88 -3.88 10.49
CA PRO A 33 5.82 -2.81 10.82
C PRO A 33 5.18 -1.77 11.76
N ALA A 34 5.91 -1.32 12.79
CA ALA A 34 5.38 -0.43 13.83
C ALA A 34 4.75 0.87 13.28
N VAL A 35 5.37 1.49 12.27
CA VAL A 35 4.83 2.70 11.64
C VAL A 35 3.48 2.47 10.97
N LEU A 36 3.28 1.28 10.41
CA LEU A 36 2.02 0.89 9.77
C LEU A 36 0.99 0.49 10.83
N GLN A 37 1.41 -0.21 11.88
CA GLN A 37 0.53 -0.55 13.00
C GLN A 37 -0.04 0.71 13.66
N SER A 38 0.81 1.70 13.99
CA SER A 38 0.36 2.98 14.58
C SER A 38 -0.68 3.68 13.71
N LEU A 39 -0.42 3.79 12.40
CA LEU A 39 -1.36 4.40 11.46
C LEU A 39 -2.70 3.67 11.43
N LEU A 40 -2.69 2.33 11.47
CA LEU A 40 -3.91 1.53 11.41
C LEU A 40 -4.69 1.55 12.73
N ASP A 41 -4.00 1.64 13.87
CA ASP A 41 -4.63 1.84 15.18
C ASP A 41 -5.30 3.21 15.27
N GLU A 42 -4.61 4.28 14.82
CA GLU A 42 -5.18 5.62 14.70
C GLU A 42 -6.41 5.63 13.79
N LEU A 43 -6.33 4.95 12.63
CA LEU A 43 -7.44 4.82 11.69
C LEU A 43 -8.63 4.08 12.34
N ALA A 44 -8.38 3.01 13.10
CA ALA A 44 -9.42 2.27 13.79
C ALA A 44 -10.20 3.15 14.79
N GLN A 45 -9.52 4.08 15.46
CA GLN A 45 -10.16 5.02 16.39
C GLN A 45 -10.96 6.10 15.64
N ALA A 46 -10.45 6.60 14.51
CA ALA A 46 -11.06 7.72 13.80
C ALA A 46 -12.25 7.32 12.89
N ARG A 47 -12.24 6.10 12.34
CA ARG A 47 -13.12 5.71 11.23
C ARG A 47 -14.58 5.49 11.62
N GLY A 48 -14.88 5.16 12.87
CA GLY A 48 -16.24 4.77 13.29
C GLY A 48 -16.70 3.40 12.76
N ALA A 49 -15.79 2.59 12.20
CA ALA A 49 -16.01 1.21 11.79
C ALA A 49 -14.74 0.38 12.04
N ALA A 50 -14.89 -0.94 12.17
CA ALA A 50 -13.76 -1.82 12.50
C ALA A 50 -12.67 -1.80 11.42
N VAL A 51 -11.41 -1.83 11.85
CA VAL A 51 -10.25 -1.98 10.98
C VAL A 51 -9.50 -3.23 11.42
N TRP A 52 -9.53 -4.26 10.59
CA TRP A 52 -8.77 -5.50 10.78
C TRP A 52 -7.55 -5.51 9.88
N VAL A 53 -6.51 -6.23 10.29
CA VAL A 53 -5.26 -6.35 9.54
C VAL A 53 -4.99 -7.81 9.23
N GLN A 54 -4.77 -8.11 7.94
CA GLN A 54 -4.25 -9.39 7.46
C GLN A 54 -2.83 -9.18 6.94
N ALA A 55 -1.84 -9.60 7.71
CA ALA A 55 -0.50 -9.82 7.17
C ALA A 55 -0.51 -11.08 6.29
N LEU A 56 0.09 -11.02 5.11
CA LEU A 56 0.17 -12.16 4.18
C LEU A 56 1.08 -13.29 4.69
N THR A 57 1.93 -12.98 5.66
CA THR A 57 2.81 -13.92 6.35
C THR A 57 2.22 -14.46 7.66
N ALA A 58 0.98 -14.09 8.00
CA ALA A 58 0.26 -14.56 9.18
C ALA A 58 -0.77 -15.61 8.81
N GLU A 59 -1.26 -16.31 9.84
CA GLU A 59 -2.51 -17.05 9.73
C GLU A 59 -3.69 -16.13 9.36
N PRO A 60 -4.74 -16.67 8.74
CA PRO A 60 -5.95 -15.92 8.44
C PRO A 60 -6.57 -15.26 9.68
N VAL A 61 -6.91 -13.98 9.58
CA VAL A 61 -7.68 -13.31 10.64
C VAL A 61 -9.11 -13.86 10.70
N GLU A 62 -9.61 -14.07 11.91
CA GLU A 62 -11.00 -14.42 12.17
C GLU A 62 -11.85 -13.16 12.25
N LEU A 63 -12.93 -13.11 11.47
CA LEU A 63 -13.86 -12.00 11.44
C LEU A 63 -15.20 -12.44 12.04
N PRO A 64 -15.97 -11.52 12.66
CA PRO A 64 -17.34 -11.83 13.09
C PRO A 64 -18.19 -12.29 11.89
N PRO A 65 -19.17 -13.18 12.05
CA PRO A 65 -19.88 -13.77 10.92
C PRO A 65 -20.61 -12.71 10.06
N ARG A 66 -20.73 -12.98 8.75
CA ARG A 66 -21.56 -12.22 7.79
C ARG A 66 -21.24 -10.70 7.68
N GLN A 67 -20.01 -10.29 7.96
CA GLN A 67 -19.57 -8.90 7.70
C GLN A 67 -19.79 -8.44 6.25
N LYS A 68 -20.09 -7.15 6.11
CA LYS A 68 -20.01 -6.39 4.86
C LYS A 68 -18.76 -5.51 4.96
N LEU A 69 -17.73 -5.76 4.15
CA LEU A 69 -16.41 -5.14 4.35
C LEU A 69 -15.67 -4.79 3.06
N LEU A 70 -14.76 -3.83 3.16
CA LEU A 70 -13.79 -3.49 2.13
C LEU A 70 -12.49 -4.26 2.36
N LEU A 71 -12.02 -4.96 1.34
CA LEU A 71 -10.68 -5.56 1.32
C LEU A 71 -9.71 -4.56 0.68
N VAL A 72 -8.75 -4.07 1.46
CA VAL A 72 -7.88 -2.95 1.08
C VAL A 72 -6.41 -3.40 1.03
N PRO A 73 -5.83 -3.67 -0.15
CA PRO A 73 -4.45 -4.13 -0.25
C PRO A 73 -3.46 -2.97 -0.24
N LEU A 74 -2.73 -2.79 0.86
CA LEU A 74 -1.61 -1.84 0.98
C LEU A 74 -0.32 -2.41 0.38
N LEU A 75 -0.38 -2.73 -0.91
CA LEU A 75 0.71 -3.27 -1.71
C LEU A 75 1.05 -2.27 -2.82
N LEU A 76 2.34 -2.07 -3.10
CA LEU A 76 2.81 -1.03 -4.04
C LEU A 76 3.03 -1.52 -5.47
N THR A 77 3.11 -2.84 -5.68
CA THR A 77 3.41 -3.43 -6.99
C THR A 77 2.52 -4.65 -7.25
N PRO A 78 2.21 -4.98 -8.51
CA PRO A 78 1.33 -6.09 -8.88
C PRO A 78 2.06 -7.45 -8.86
N GLY A 79 2.68 -7.80 -7.73
CA GLY A 79 3.36 -9.07 -7.51
C GLY A 79 2.42 -10.27 -7.36
N SER A 80 2.95 -11.44 -6.97
CA SER A 80 2.14 -12.63 -6.66
C SER A 80 1.08 -12.34 -5.60
N HIS A 81 1.42 -11.56 -4.58
CA HIS A 81 0.49 -11.17 -3.51
C HIS A 81 -0.78 -10.50 -4.01
N VAL A 82 -0.64 -9.51 -4.91
CA VAL A 82 -1.79 -8.83 -5.49
C VAL A 82 -2.61 -9.75 -6.39
N ARG A 83 -1.95 -10.65 -7.14
CA ARG A 83 -2.59 -11.47 -8.18
C ARG A 83 -3.15 -12.80 -7.69
N VAL A 84 -2.65 -13.31 -6.57
CA VAL A 84 -2.96 -14.65 -6.06
C VAL A 84 -3.53 -14.56 -4.65
N ASP A 85 -2.77 -14.00 -3.72
CA ASP A 85 -3.14 -14.05 -2.30
C ASP A 85 -4.34 -13.18 -1.97
N VAL A 86 -4.40 -11.94 -2.48
CA VAL A 86 -5.54 -11.04 -2.28
C VAL A 86 -6.84 -11.63 -2.87
N PRO A 87 -6.87 -12.14 -4.12
CA PRO A 87 -8.02 -12.88 -4.64
C PRO A 87 -8.40 -14.11 -3.81
N ALA A 88 -7.43 -14.88 -3.32
CA ALA A 88 -7.69 -16.05 -2.48
C ALA A 88 -8.33 -15.66 -1.14
N ILE A 89 -7.85 -14.59 -0.50
CA ILE A 89 -8.45 -14.02 0.72
C ILE A 89 -9.90 -13.62 0.46
N ARG A 90 -10.16 -12.89 -0.64
CA ARG A 90 -11.52 -12.49 -1.02
C ARG A 90 -12.42 -13.71 -1.23
N GLN A 91 -11.95 -14.75 -1.92
CA GLN A 91 -12.73 -15.96 -2.17
C GLN A 91 -13.03 -16.71 -0.88
N ARG A 92 -12.04 -16.89 0.00
CA ARG A 92 -12.21 -17.52 1.32
C ARG A 92 -13.27 -16.81 2.13
N LEU A 93 -13.19 -15.48 2.26
CA LEU A 93 -14.15 -14.70 3.03
C LEU A 93 -15.57 -14.78 2.45
N ARG A 94 -15.71 -14.79 1.12
CA ARG A 94 -17.02 -15.01 0.48
C ARG A 94 -17.57 -16.42 0.75
N GLY A 95 -16.70 -17.44 0.76
CA GLY A 95 -17.06 -18.80 1.15
C GLY A 95 -17.56 -18.91 2.60
N LEU A 96 -17.08 -18.03 3.48
CA LEU A 96 -17.56 -17.89 4.87
C LEU A 96 -18.83 -17.03 5.00
N GLY A 97 -19.41 -16.56 3.89
CA GLY A 97 -20.65 -15.79 3.87
C GLY A 97 -20.50 -14.29 4.07
N HIS A 98 -19.27 -13.74 3.99
CA HIS A 98 -19.05 -12.29 4.04
C HIS A 98 -19.39 -11.62 2.69
N HIS A 99 -19.92 -10.41 2.74
CA HIS A 99 -20.01 -9.53 1.58
C HIS A 99 -18.72 -8.72 1.44
N VAL A 100 -17.83 -9.16 0.56
CA VAL A 100 -16.52 -8.53 0.36
C VAL A 100 -16.48 -7.75 -0.95
N MET A 101 -16.21 -6.45 -0.84
CA MET A 101 -15.78 -5.61 -1.96
C MET A 101 -14.26 -5.40 -1.86
N ALA A 102 -13.53 -5.83 -2.89
CA ALA A 102 -12.08 -5.65 -2.94
C ALA A 102 -11.71 -4.42 -3.73
N LEU A 103 -10.81 -3.61 -3.18
CA LEU A 103 -10.17 -2.51 -3.87
C LEU A 103 -8.91 -3.04 -4.61
N PRO A 104 -8.53 -2.47 -5.76
CA PRO A 104 -7.16 -2.48 -6.28
C PRO A 104 -6.12 -2.24 -5.19
N PHE A 105 -4.92 -2.77 -5.42
CA PHE A 105 -3.76 -2.49 -4.56
C PHE A 105 -3.42 -0.99 -4.58
N LEU A 106 -2.83 -0.49 -3.49
CA LEU A 106 -2.48 0.92 -3.29
C LEU A 106 -1.69 1.52 -4.47
N GLY A 107 -0.75 0.78 -5.05
CA GLY A 107 0.00 1.21 -6.22
C GLY A 107 -0.84 1.49 -7.49
N ALA A 108 -2.11 1.10 -7.52
CA ALA A 108 -3.04 1.44 -8.60
C ALA A 108 -3.92 2.67 -8.31
N TRP A 109 -3.80 3.29 -7.13
CA TRP A 109 -4.66 4.38 -6.72
C TRP A 109 -4.12 5.70 -7.26
N GLN A 110 -4.89 6.38 -8.11
CA GLN A 110 -4.50 7.65 -8.73
C GLN A 110 -4.02 8.73 -7.74
N PRO A 111 -4.75 9.05 -6.64
CA PRO A 111 -4.21 9.93 -5.60
C PRO A 111 -2.85 9.55 -5.06
N TRP A 112 -2.65 8.25 -4.82
CA TRP A 112 -1.40 7.75 -4.29
C TRP A 112 -0.25 7.97 -5.27
N LEU A 113 -0.49 7.72 -6.55
CA LEU A 113 0.49 7.99 -7.60
C LEU A 113 0.79 9.49 -7.74
N GLN A 114 -0.21 10.35 -7.62
CA GLN A 114 -0.04 11.81 -7.63
C GLN A 114 0.81 12.28 -6.45
N HIS A 115 0.56 11.75 -5.24
CA HIS A 115 1.36 12.03 -4.05
C HIS A 115 2.81 11.59 -4.23
N LEU A 116 3.04 10.38 -4.75
CA LEU A 116 4.40 9.89 -5.03
C LEU A 116 5.13 10.76 -6.06
N ARG A 117 4.44 11.24 -7.09
CA ARG A 117 5.01 12.17 -8.07
C ARG A 117 5.42 13.50 -7.41
N GLN A 118 4.53 14.08 -6.62
CA GLN A 118 4.82 15.32 -5.89
C GLN A 118 6.03 15.17 -4.99
N LEU A 119 6.10 14.06 -4.25
CA LEU A 119 7.23 13.75 -3.39
C LEU A 119 8.55 13.61 -4.16
N GLY A 120 8.49 13.02 -5.36
CA GLY A 120 9.63 12.97 -6.27
C GLY A 120 10.12 14.35 -6.69
N CYS A 121 9.20 15.25 -7.08
CA CYS A 121 9.51 16.59 -7.52
C CYS A 121 10.05 17.51 -6.40
N GLU A 122 9.39 17.54 -5.24
CA GLU A 122 9.72 18.45 -4.13
C GLU A 122 11.08 18.17 -3.50
N ALA A 123 11.49 16.90 -3.49
CA ALA A 123 12.77 16.47 -2.93
C ALA A 123 13.87 16.27 -4.00
N GLU A 124 13.66 16.79 -5.21
CA GLU A 124 14.58 16.69 -6.35
C GLU A 124 15.11 15.25 -6.57
N ARG A 125 14.22 14.27 -6.37
CA ARG A 125 14.57 12.86 -6.44
C ARG A 125 14.97 12.52 -7.86
N GLN A 126 16.04 11.75 -8.01
CA GLN A 126 16.54 11.39 -9.34
C GLN A 126 15.98 10.06 -9.83
N VAL A 127 15.55 9.21 -8.91
CA VAL A 127 15.26 7.81 -9.19
C VAL A 127 14.39 7.20 -8.09
N VAL A 128 13.50 6.32 -8.52
CA VAL A 128 12.70 5.49 -7.63
C VAL A 128 13.32 4.10 -7.56
N VAL A 129 13.71 3.66 -6.36
CA VAL A 129 14.30 2.34 -6.16
C VAL A 129 13.26 1.37 -5.60
N HIS A 130 13.10 0.22 -6.24
CA HIS A 130 12.14 -0.80 -5.85
C HIS A 130 12.81 -2.15 -5.56
N HIS A 131 12.14 -2.97 -4.75
CA HIS A 131 12.58 -4.34 -4.51
C HIS A 131 12.56 -5.17 -5.81
N PRO A 132 13.42 -6.19 -5.94
CA PRO A 132 13.43 -7.07 -7.11
C PRO A 132 12.06 -7.71 -7.34
N LEU A 133 11.58 -7.60 -8.58
CA LEU A 133 10.32 -8.19 -9.01
C LEU A 133 10.59 -9.34 -9.98
N ARG A 134 9.70 -10.34 -10.00
CA ARG A 134 9.75 -11.38 -11.02
C ARG A 134 9.41 -10.76 -12.39
N PRO A 135 10.16 -11.08 -13.46
CA PRO A 135 9.90 -10.57 -14.81
C PRO A 135 8.46 -10.82 -15.30
N GLY A 136 7.99 -9.99 -16.22
CA GLY A 136 6.69 -10.11 -16.88
C GLY A 136 5.73 -8.96 -16.56
N ILE A 137 4.60 -9.26 -15.89
CA ILE A 137 3.56 -8.24 -15.59
C ILE A 137 4.11 -7.07 -14.77
N ALA A 138 5.09 -7.33 -13.91
CA ALA A 138 5.74 -6.28 -13.12
C ALA A 138 6.43 -5.25 -14.01
N ASP A 139 7.10 -5.67 -15.10
CA ASP A 139 7.86 -4.80 -15.99
C ASP A 139 6.95 -3.78 -16.69
N ARG A 140 5.79 -4.23 -17.18
CA ARG A 140 4.80 -3.33 -17.79
C ARG A 140 4.28 -2.31 -16.80
N TYR A 141 4.02 -2.71 -15.56
CA TYR A 141 3.59 -1.79 -14.52
C TYR A 141 4.69 -0.80 -14.15
N LEU A 142 5.94 -1.25 -13.97
CA LEU A 142 7.07 -0.38 -13.66
C LEU A 142 7.30 0.67 -14.77
N HIS A 143 7.14 0.28 -16.04
CA HIS A 143 7.22 1.21 -17.16
C HIS A 143 6.15 2.31 -17.06
N VAL A 144 4.89 1.93 -16.83
CA VAL A 144 3.78 2.90 -16.65
C VAL A 144 4.02 3.76 -15.42
N LEU A 145 4.41 3.16 -14.29
CA LEU A 145 4.70 3.87 -13.06
C LEU A 145 5.82 4.90 -13.25
N SER A 146 6.86 4.57 -14.03
CA SER A 146 7.92 5.53 -14.39
C SER A 146 7.38 6.76 -15.11
N GLN A 147 6.46 6.57 -16.06
CA GLN A 147 5.83 7.67 -16.78
C GLN A 147 4.94 8.51 -15.87
N GLU A 148 4.15 7.86 -15.00
CA GLU A 148 3.27 8.55 -14.04
C GLU A 148 4.05 9.40 -13.03
N LEU A 149 5.18 8.87 -12.53
CA LEU A 149 6.02 9.57 -11.56
C LEU A 149 6.98 10.59 -12.21
N GLY A 150 7.23 10.48 -13.51
CA GLY A 150 8.23 11.30 -14.21
C GLY A 150 9.67 10.99 -13.77
N LEU A 151 9.90 9.83 -13.16
CA LEU A 151 11.20 9.39 -12.64
C LEU A 151 11.56 8.00 -13.16
N PRO A 152 12.85 7.72 -13.42
CA PRO A 152 13.30 6.37 -13.73
C PRO A 152 13.08 5.45 -12.53
N LEU A 153 12.71 4.19 -12.80
CA LEU A 153 12.65 3.14 -11.80
C LEU A 153 13.86 2.21 -11.93
N ARG A 154 14.49 1.88 -10.81
CA ARG A 154 15.62 0.96 -10.72
C ARG A 154 15.35 -0.11 -9.68
N SER A 155 15.78 -1.33 -9.98
CA SER A 155 15.73 -2.38 -8.97
C SER A 155 16.93 -2.30 -8.05
N ALA A 156 16.71 -2.52 -6.75
CA ALA A 156 17.72 -2.37 -5.71
C ALA A 156 18.92 -3.32 -5.85
N ASP A 157 18.79 -4.43 -6.56
CA ASP A 157 19.87 -5.38 -6.86
C ASP A 157 20.78 -4.94 -8.01
N THR A 158 20.25 -4.12 -8.93
CA THR A 158 20.96 -3.53 -10.09
C THR A 158 21.39 -2.08 -9.88
N CYS A 159 21.09 -1.55 -8.70
CA CYS A 159 21.31 -0.17 -8.33
C CYS A 159 22.78 0.03 -7.95
N ASP A 160 23.52 0.85 -8.71
CA ASP A 160 24.88 1.23 -8.35
C ASP A 160 24.90 1.99 -7.02
N ALA A 161 26.03 1.93 -6.31
CA ALA A 161 26.20 2.45 -4.95
C ALA A 161 26.22 3.99 -4.84
N GLU A 162 26.18 4.71 -5.96
CA GLU A 162 26.30 6.17 -6.03
C GLU A 162 24.98 6.82 -6.49
N LEU A 163 23.87 6.50 -5.82
CA LEU A 163 22.60 7.19 -6.06
C LEU A 163 22.32 8.23 -4.97
N ASP A 164 22.52 9.50 -5.31
CA ASP A 164 22.02 10.61 -4.52
C ASP A 164 20.51 10.80 -4.74
N ARG A 165 19.80 11.21 -3.68
CA ARG A 165 18.37 11.59 -3.74
C ARG A 165 17.46 10.47 -4.28
N VAL A 166 17.57 9.28 -3.71
CA VAL A 166 16.69 8.13 -4.00
C VAL A 166 15.32 8.29 -3.33
N LEU A 167 14.25 7.93 -4.04
CA LEU A 167 12.93 7.66 -3.46
C LEU A 167 12.70 6.14 -3.35
N PRO A 168 12.75 5.53 -2.16
CA PRO A 168 12.47 4.12 -2.01
C PRO A 168 10.97 3.82 -2.19
N LEU A 169 10.65 2.93 -3.13
CA LEU A 169 9.30 2.38 -3.30
C LEU A 169 9.05 1.27 -2.27
N ALA A 170 9.00 1.67 -1.00
CA ALA A 170 8.73 0.80 0.14
C ALA A 170 7.76 1.50 1.09
N LEU A 171 6.63 0.87 1.40
CA LEU A 171 5.61 1.49 2.23
C LEU A 171 6.11 1.69 3.67
N ALA A 172 6.78 0.67 4.21
CA ALA A 172 7.34 0.66 5.56
C ALA A 172 8.81 0.20 5.53
N PRO A 173 9.58 0.44 6.61
CA PRO A 173 10.98 0.05 6.70
C PRO A 173 11.20 -1.42 6.38
N ASN A 174 12.22 -1.70 5.58
CA ASN A 174 12.62 -3.06 5.22
C ASN A 174 14.14 -3.11 4.92
N ARG A 175 14.63 -4.28 4.49
CA ARG A 175 16.04 -4.47 4.18
C ARG A 175 16.57 -3.52 3.09
N MET A 176 15.75 -3.20 2.10
CA MET A 176 16.13 -2.28 1.02
C MET A 176 16.29 -0.85 1.55
N THR A 177 15.33 -0.34 2.33
CA THR A 177 15.45 1.01 2.89
C THR A 177 16.59 1.10 3.88
N ALA A 178 16.83 0.07 4.69
CA ALA A 178 17.99 0.00 5.58
C ALA A 178 19.33 0.05 4.82
N HIS A 179 19.44 -0.65 3.69
CA HIS A 179 20.63 -0.60 2.83
C HIS A 179 20.82 0.79 2.22
N LEU A 180 19.75 1.40 1.69
CA LEU A 180 19.80 2.74 1.11
C LEU A 180 20.21 3.79 2.15
N SER A 181 19.64 3.74 3.35
CA SER A 181 20.00 4.67 4.43
C SER A 181 21.45 4.58 4.88
N ALA A 182 22.12 3.44 4.68
CA ALA A 182 23.53 3.28 5.03
C ALA A 182 24.50 3.97 4.04
N GLN A 183 24.05 4.36 2.83
CA GLN A 183 24.93 4.87 1.76
C GLN A 183 24.99 6.41 1.62
N GLN A 184 24.59 7.16 2.66
CA GLN A 184 24.38 8.62 2.67
C GLN A 184 23.24 9.09 1.75
N GLU A 185 22.39 9.99 2.26
CA GLU A 185 21.18 10.58 1.61
C GLU A 185 20.13 9.62 1.01
N GLY A 186 20.26 8.30 1.23
CA GLY A 186 19.35 7.26 0.74
C GLY A 186 18.09 7.04 1.60
N GLY A 187 16.93 7.11 0.94
CA GLY A 187 15.65 7.52 1.52
C GLY A 187 15.00 6.65 2.61
N LEU A 188 14.30 7.35 3.49
CA LEU A 188 13.24 6.86 4.37
C LEU A 188 12.17 6.10 3.58
N ALA A 189 11.63 5.02 4.16
CA ALA A 189 10.41 4.40 3.67
C ALA A 189 9.28 5.44 3.60
N LEU A 190 8.29 5.18 2.74
CA LEU A 190 7.25 6.16 2.43
C LEU A 190 6.49 6.60 3.69
N LEU A 191 6.13 5.69 4.60
CA LEU A 191 5.43 6.04 5.85
C LEU A 191 6.31 6.62 6.96
N GLU A 192 7.63 6.60 6.81
CA GLU A 192 8.52 7.34 7.71
C GLU A 192 8.49 8.85 7.42
N GLN A 193 7.92 9.26 6.28
CA GLN A 193 7.72 10.65 5.92
C GLN A 193 6.35 11.13 6.45
N PRO A 194 6.30 12.14 7.35
CA PRO A 194 5.05 12.54 8.00
C PRO A 194 3.92 12.92 7.03
N ALA A 195 4.24 13.65 5.96
CA ALA A 195 3.27 14.06 4.95
C ALA A 195 2.64 12.86 4.24
N THR A 196 3.45 11.86 3.87
CA THR A 196 2.97 10.63 3.22
C THR A 196 2.13 9.77 4.17
N ARG A 197 2.51 9.71 5.45
CA ARG A 197 1.73 9.00 6.46
C ARG A 197 0.36 9.63 6.67
N GLN A 198 0.32 10.96 6.80
CA GLN A 198 -0.94 11.72 6.91
C GLN A 198 -1.81 11.53 5.66
N PHE A 199 -1.21 11.61 4.47
CA PHE A 199 -1.93 11.43 3.23
C PHE A 199 -2.56 10.03 3.11
N LEU A 200 -1.82 8.96 3.44
CA LEU A 200 -2.39 7.61 3.42
C LEU A 200 -3.51 7.47 4.47
N PHE A 201 -3.34 8.04 5.66
CA PHE A 201 -4.37 8.02 6.69
C PHE A 201 -5.67 8.66 6.17
N GLU A 202 -5.60 9.84 5.55
CA GLU A 202 -6.76 10.53 4.98
C GLU A 202 -7.41 9.72 3.85
N LEU A 203 -6.60 9.13 2.95
CA LEU A 203 -7.13 8.26 1.89
C LEU A 203 -7.91 7.07 2.44
N LEU A 204 -7.42 6.46 3.52
CA LEU A 204 -8.08 5.31 4.14
C LEU A 204 -9.30 5.73 4.97
N LEU A 205 -9.26 6.90 5.60
CA LEU A 205 -10.37 7.44 6.36
C LEU A 205 -11.55 7.79 5.43
N ASP A 206 -11.26 8.33 4.26
CA ASP A 206 -12.25 8.72 3.23
C ASP A 206 -12.89 7.52 2.50
N LEU A 207 -12.42 6.28 2.74
CA LEU A 207 -13.09 5.09 2.22
C LEU A 207 -14.49 4.94 2.84
N PRO A 208 -15.49 4.48 2.07
CA PRO A 208 -16.87 4.34 2.52
C PRO A 208 -17.10 3.14 3.43
#